data_AF-A0A3C0VDZ3-F1
#
_entry.id   AF-A0A3C0VDZ3-F1
#
_cell.length_a   1.000
_cell.length_b   1.000
_cell.length_c   1.000
_cell.angle_alpha   90.00
_cell.angle_beta   90.00
_cell.angle_gamma   90.00
#
_symmetry.space_group_name_H-M   'P 1'
#
loop_
_entity.id
_entity.type
_entity.pdbx_description
1 polymer ?
#
loop_
_entity_poly.entity_id
_entity_poly.type
_entity_poly.pdbx_seq_one_letter_code
_entity_poly.pdbx_strand_id
1 'polypeptide(L)'
;MYTGDANCSGSVNIADAVCILGYLFGAATDGCKTPCCLANMDANDTSSLRGVDISDAITILGFLFNDGAMTAPDGNPIGAGRDGCSPHAPADVFLECTTPCR
;
A
#
# COMPACT_ATOMS: atom_id res chain seq x y z
N MET A 1 -7.18 6.06 -3.38
CA MET A 1 -6.33 4.99 -2.84
C MET A 1 -5.14 5.70 -2.28
N TYR A 2 -4.73 5.37 -1.07
CA TYR A 2 -3.43 5.78 -0.58
C TYR A 2 -2.48 4.60 -0.81
N THR A 3 -1.86 4.52 -1.99
CA THR A 3 -0.87 3.46 -2.26
C THR A 3 0.21 3.52 -1.18
N GLY A 4 0.43 2.41 -0.49
CA GLY A 4 1.36 2.32 0.63
C GLY A 4 0.80 2.68 2.00
N ASP A 5 -0.43 3.21 2.15
CA ASP A 5 -1.08 3.42 3.46
C ASP A 5 -1.83 2.15 3.89
N ALA A 6 -1.04 1.11 4.14
CA ALA A 6 -1.51 -0.24 4.47
C ALA A 6 -2.34 -0.28 5.76
N ASN A 7 -2.08 0.62 6.71
CA ASN A 7 -2.82 0.67 7.99
C ASN A 7 -3.93 1.73 8.02
N CYS A 8 -4.16 2.44 6.91
CA CYS A 8 -5.24 3.40 6.74
C CYS A 8 -5.18 4.56 7.75
N SER A 9 -3.97 5.01 8.04
CA SER A 9 -3.69 6.14 8.91
C SER A 9 -3.77 7.49 8.19
N GLY A 10 -3.86 7.48 6.85
CA GLY A 10 -3.80 8.66 6.00
C GLY A 10 -2.37 9.13 5.74
N SER A 11 -1.36 8.33 6.06
CA SER A 11 0.05 8.71 5.91
C SER A 11 0.93 7.49 5.67
N VAL A 12 1.72 7.50 4.59
CA VAL A 12 2.71 6.45 4.32
C VAL A 12 3.93 6.64 5.22
N ASN A 13 4.14 5.72 6.15
CA ASN A 13 5.26 5.70 7.08
C ASN A 13 5.66 4.25 7.44
N ILE A 14 6.58 4.09 8.39
CA ILE A 14 7.11 2.76 8.74
C ILE A 14 6.03 1.79 9.26
N ALA A 15 4.96 2.31 9.86
CA ALA A 15 3.87 1.49 10.37
C ALA A 15 3.12 0.76 9.24
N ASP A 16 3.17 1.26 8.01
CA ASP A 16 2.56 0.59 6.85
C ASP A 16 3.34 -0.64 6.41
N ALA A 17 4.68 -0.52 6.34
CA ALA A 17 5.54 -1.67 6.06
C ALA A 17 5.36 -2.76 7.14
N VAL A 18 5.25 -2.36 8.42
CA VAL A 18 4.95 -3.29 9.51
C VAL A 18 3.57 -3.92 9.34
N CYS A 19 2.56 -3.14 8.91
CA CYS A 19 1.22 -3.65 8.70
C CYS A 19 1.15 -4.68 7.57
N ILE A 20 1.86 -4.47 6.47
CA ILE A 20 2.00 -5.47 5.40
C ILE A 20 2.62 -6.76 5.95
N LEU A 21 3.68 -6.67 6.75
CA LEU A 21 4.29 -7.85 7.38
C LEU A 21 3.34 -8.55 8.37
N GLY A 22 2.53 -7.79 9.10
CA GLY A 22 1.45 -8.32 9.95
C GLY A 22 0.35 -9.03 9.14
N TYR A 23 -0.06 -8.45 8.01
CA TYR A 23 -0.98 -9.06 7.06
C TYR A 23 -0.45 -10.39 6.53
N LEU A 24 0.82 -10.45 6.12
CA LEU A 24 1.45 -11.65 5.55
C LEU A 24 1.75 -12.73 6.59
N PHE A 25 2.36 -12.35 7.72
CA PHE A 25 3.00 -13.29 8.65
C PHE A 25 2.50 -13.16 10.09
N GLY A 26 1.71 -12.14 10.41
CA GLY A 26 1.16 -11.91 11.74
C GLY A 26 0.13 -12.97 12.16
N ALA A 27 -0.21 -12.95 13.45
CA ALA A 27 -1.24 -13.82 14.00
C ALA A 27 -2.61 -13.52 13.38
N ALA A 28 -3.55 -14.46 13.45
CA ALA A 28 -4.93 -14.24 12.96
C ALA A 28 -5.66 -13.09 13.69
N THR A 29 -5.19 -12.71 14.88
CA THR A 29 -5.72 -11.59 15.67
C THR A 29 -5.01 -10.26 15.40
N ASP A 30 -4.02 -10.22 14.51
CA ASP A 30 -3.35 -8.99 14.12
C ASP A 30 -4.34 -8.06 13.41
N GLY A 31 -4.37 -6.78 13.78
CA GLY A 31 -5.28 -5.79 13.19
C GLY A 31 -5.10 -5.65 11.68
N CYS A 32 -3.90 -5.94 11.17
CA CYS A 32 -3.60 -5.87 9.75
C CYS A 32 -4.12 -7.07 8.94
N LYS A 33 -4.71 -8.11 9.58
CA LYS A 33 -5.40 -9.20 8.87
C LYS A 33 -6.72 -8.76 8.23
N THR A 34 -7.27 -7.62 8.63
CA THR A 34 -8.49 -7.06 8.07
C THR A 34 -8.22 -5.64 7.56
N PRO A 35 -7.51 -5.51 6.42
CA PRO A 35 -7.18 -4.19 5.88
C PRO A 35 -8.44 -3.42 5.48
N CYS A 36 -8.41 -2.09 5.61
CA CYS A 36 -9.52 -1.26 5.10
C CYS A 36 -9.61 -1.28 3.57
N CYS A 37 -8.46 -1.48 2.92
CA CYS A 37 -8.29 -1.50 1.49
C CYS A 37 -7.09 -2.40 1.17
N LEU A 38 -7.34 -3.54 0.54
CA LEU A 38 -6.26 -4.46 0.21
C LEU A 38 -5.33 -3.86 -0.86
N ALA A 39 -5.88 -3.04 -1.75
CA ALA A 39 -5.09 -2.35 -2.76
C ALA A 39 -4.05 -1.37 -2.15
N ASN A 40 -4.31 -0.72 -1.01
CA ASN A 40 -3.30 0.13 -0.35
C ASN A 40 -2.03 -0.64 0.04
N MET A 41 -2.13 -1.96 0.25
CA MET A 41 -1.00 -2.82 0.62
C MET A 41 -0.17 -3.27 -0.60
N ASP A 42 -0.69 -3.14 -1.82
CA ASP A 42 0.02 -3.41 -3.08
C ASP A 42 0.80 -2.15 -3.47
N ALA A 43 1.93 -1.94 -2.80
CA ALA A 43 2.71 -0.71 -2.86
C ALA A 43 3.60 -0.64 -4.10
N ASN A 44 3.86 -1.78 -4.74
CA ASN A 44 4.71 -1.86 -5.93
C ASN A 44 3.95 -2.08 -7.23
N ASP A 45 2.61 -2.17 -7.18
CA ASP A 45 1.72 -2.38 -8.32
C ASP A 45 2.21 -3.52 -9.22
N THR A 46 2.52 -4.66 -8.60
CA THR A 46 3.06 -5.82 -9.32
C THR A 46 1.96 -6.48 -10.14
N SER A 47 1.73 -5.92 -11.33
CA SER A 47 0.80 -6.41 -12.38
C SER A 47 0.96 -7.89 -12.79
N SER A 48 2.00 -8.58 -12.31
CA SER A 48 2.42 -9.92 -12.77
C SER A 48 2.11 -11.06 -11.80
N LEU A 49 1.99 -10.80 -10.49
CA LEU A 49 1.67 -11.81 -9.47
C LEU A 49 0.62 -11.23 -8.53
N ARG A 50 -0.54 -11.88 -8.48
CA ARG A 50 -1.76 -11.34 -7.87
C ARG A 50 -1.68 -11.40 -6.34
N GLY A 51 -1.37 -10.28 -5.69
CA GLY A 51 -1.60 -10.10 -4.27
C GLY A 51 -0.46 -9.38 -3.54
N VAL A 52 -0.78 -8.95 -2.33
CA VAL A 52 0.19 -8.38 -1.39
C VAL A 52 1.25 -9.42 -1.06
N ASP A 53 2.53 -9.06 -1.17
CA ASP A 53 3.66 -9.88 -0.79
C ASP A 53 4.79 -9.08 -0.11
N ILE A 54 5.91 -9.74 0.19
CA ILE A 54 7.01 -9.12 0.95
C ILE A 54 7.65 -7.94 0.21
N SER A 55 7.60 -7.93 -1.12
CA SER A 55 8.18 -6.87 -1.93
C SER A 55 7.42 -5.55 -1.78
N ASP A 56 6.14 -5.57 -1.39
CA ASP A 56 5.39 -4.36 -1.05
C ASP A 56 5.94 -3.67 0.20
N ALA A 57 6.21 -4.43 1.25
CA ALA A 57 6.82 -3.91 2.47
C ALA A 57 8.23 -3.34 2.18
N ILE A 58 8.99 -4.01 1.31
CA ILE A 58 10.32 -3.54 0.88
C ILE A 58 10.19 -2.23 0.09
N THR A 59 9.19 -2.10 -0.78
CA THR A 59 8.94 -0.87 -1.54
C THR A 59 8.65 0.31 -0.64
N ILE A 60 7.81 0.14 0.39
CA ILE A 60 7.57 1.21 1.38
C ILE A 60 8.87 1.59 2.10
N LEU A 61 9.67 0.63 2.55
CA LEU A 61 10.94 0.92 3.22
C LEU A 61 11.94 1.62 2.29
N GLY A 62 12.01 1.22 1.02
CA GLY A 62 12.83 1.87 0.01
C GLY A 62 12.40 3.31 -0.25
N PHE A 63 11.09 3.55 -0.35
CA PHE A 63 10.50 4.88 -0.48
C PHE A 63 10.85 5.78 0.73
N LEU A 64 10.80 5.25 1.94
CA LEU A 64 11.03 6.02 3.17
C LEU A 64 12.51 6.30 3.46
N PHE A 65 13.42 5.38 3.10
CA PHE A 65 14.79 5.41 3.63
C PHE A 65 15.90 5.32 2.57
N ASN A 66 15.56 5.14 1.29
CA ASN A 66 16.55 4.95 0.23
C ASN A 66 16.26 5.77 -1.04
N ASP A 67 15.55 6.89 -0.90
CA ASP A 67 15.08 7.73 -2.02
C ASP A 67 14.38 6.91 -3.13
N GLY A 68 13.72 5.80 -2.73
CA GLY A 68 13.00 4.93 -3.65
C GLY A 68 11.80 5.65 -4.24
N ALA A 69 11.47 5.33 -5.49
CA ALA A 69 10.23 5.78 -6.10
C ALA A 69 9.13 4.76 -5.84
N MET A 70 7.94 5.26 -5.49
CA MET A 70 6.71 4.47 -5.48
C MET A 70 5.80 5.01 -6.58
N THR A 71 5.09 4.14 -7.28
CA THR A 71 4.13 4.51 -8.32
C THR A 71 2.72 4.19 -7.86
N ALA A 72 1.79 5.07 -8.19
CA ALA A 72 0.38 4.79 -8.05
C ALA A 72 -0.08 3.82 -9.16
N PRO A 73 -1.27 3.19 -9.02
CA PRO A 73 -1.78 2.22 -10.00
C PRO A 73 -2.02 2.79 -11.41
N ASP A 74 -2.08 4.11 -11.53
CA ASP A 74 -2.13 4.82 -12.82
C ASP A 74 -0.74 5.03 -13.46
N GLY A 75 0.32 4.51 -12.84
CA GLY A 75 1.72 4.63 -13.25
C GLY A 75 2.38 5.95 -12.87
N ASN A 76 1.68 6.89 -12.23
CA ASN A 76 2.27 8.17 -11.82
C ASN A 76 3.10 8.01 -10.55
N PRO A 77 4.26 8.69 -10.44
CA PRO A 77 5.09 8.64 -9.23
C PRO A 77 4.40 9.32 -8.06
N ILE A 78 4.52 8.70 -6.88
CA ILE A 78 4.10 9.22 -5.59
C ILE A 78 5.29 9.96 -4.97
N GLY A 79 5.14 11.26 -4.74
CA GLY A 79 6.19 12.09 -4.16
C GLY A 79 6.13 12.16 -2.64
N ALA A 80 7.29 12.29 -1.99
CA ALA A 80 7.38 12.60 -0.56
C ALA A 80 6.64 13.91 -0.23
N GLY A 81 5.72 13.88 0.73
CA GLY A 81 4.96 15.05 1.18
C GLY A 81 3.68 15.37 0.38
N ARG A 82 3.26 14.50 -0.55
CA ARG A 82 1.89 14.51 -1.07
C ARG A 82 1.15 13.36 -0.42
N ASP A 83 0.24 13.69 0.49
CA ASP A 83 -0.69 12.73 1.10
C ASP A 83 -1.35 11.94 -0.03
N GLY A 84 -0.92 10.70 -0.21
CA GLY A 84 -1.07 9.89 -1.42
C GLY A 84 -2.51 9.49 -1.76
N CYS A 85 -3.53 10.19 -1.25
CA CYS A 85 -4.90 10.00 -1.66
C CYS A 85 -5.14 10.66 -3.00
N SER A 86 -5.03 9.84 -4.02
CA SER A 86 -5.68 10.11 -5.29
C SER A 86 -6.84 9.13 -5.45
N PRO A 87 -8.06 9.58 -5.76
CA PRO A 87 -9.11 8.66 -6.20
C PRO A 87 -8.65 8.00 -7.50
N HIS A 88 -8.52 6.67 -7.49
CA HIS A 88 -8.22 5.87 -8.69
C HIS A 88 -9.49 5.18 -9.15
N ALA A 89 -9.63 4.96 -10.46
CA ALA A 89 -10.77 4.20 -10.95
C ALA A 89 -10.61 2.74 -10.48
N PRO A 90 -11.72 2.02 -10.23
CA PRO A 90 -11.66 0.59 -9.91
C PRO A 90 -10.95 -0.25 -10.98
N ALA A 91 -10.85 0.25 -12.22
CA ALA A 91 -10.14 -0.42 -13.31
C ALA A 91 -8.61 -0.24 -13.24
N ASP A 92 -8.14 0.78 -12.51
CA ASP A 92 -6.71 1.06 -12.35
C ASP A 92 -6.12 0.25 -11.19
N VAL A 93 -6.97 -0.28 -10.29
CA VAL A 93 -6.55 -1.09 -9.14
C VAL A 93 -6.89 -2.56 -9.36
N PHE A 94 -5.92 -3.43 -9.10
CA PHE A 94 -6.13 -4.86 -9.28
C PHE A 94 -6.82 -5.52 -8.08
N LEU A 95 -6.56 -5.03 -6.86
CA LEU A 95 -7.14 -5.54 -5.62
C LEU A 95 -8.38 -4.74 -5.20
N GLU A 96 -9.32 -5.40 -4.53
CA GLU A 96 -10.55 -4.74 -4.08
C GLU A 96 -10.27 -3.69 -3.00
N CYS A 97 -11.05 -2.61 -3.04
CA CYS A 97 -10.95 -1.53 -2.09
C CYS A 97 -12.34 -0.91 -1.85
N THR A 98 -12.88 -1.12 -0.65
CA THR A 98 -14.22 -0.60 -0.30
C THR A 98 -14.18 0.90 0.00
N THR A 99 -13.07 1.43 0.51
CA THR A 99 -12.91 2.87 0.78
C THR A 99 -11.48 3.31 0.52
N PRO A 100 -11.17 3.75 -0.71
CA PRO A 100 -9.79 4.01 -1.13
C PRO A 100 -9.17 5.27 -0.51
N CYS A 101 -9.95 6.16 0.09
CA CYS A 101 -9.43 7.24 0.92
C CYS A 101 -10.38 7.47 2.07
N ARG A 102 -9.90 7.34 3.31
CA ARG A 102 -10.63 7.75 4.49
C ARG A 102 -9.70 8.43 5.47
#